data_AF-A0AAW9ET20-F1
#
_entry.id   AF-A0AAW9ET20-F1
#
_cell.length_a   1.000
_cell.length_b   1.000
_cell.length_c   1.000
_cell.angle_alpha   90.00
_cell.angle_beta   90.00
_cell.angle_gamma   90.00
#
_symmetry.space_group_name_H-M   'P 1'
#
loop_
_entity.id
_entity.type
_entity.pdbx_description
1 polymer ?
#
loop_
_entity_poly.entity_id
_entity_poly.type
_entity_poly.pdbx_seq_one_letter_code
_entity_poly.pdbx_strand_id
1 'polypeptide(L)'
;MKKIMNATTTTLALLVAATLGGCSSTPKDAGKPFVQNPKESVALNVAAYAGYPYILRDNGYSKGLDTLATSGGNAVLLASDLAGSLGSLGGASLGLGLGLFTNMAAEYPLPMSRVMTAKLNPGEDYRSAATVLRVLKANYEMRKVEEKTDGDTLKQFLGKNSLNDYVCEPTTYKKYDFECFDPAFKKYSHYVGVSRPANGTEFGEVMPLTPGRYGVYFLTSDRGAVLIPKADAPDPYFTYTKGVYVIGDTVLPKIAPREDGKRLVFLHGKATLI
;
A
#
# COMPACT_ATOMS: atom_id res chain seq x y z
N MET A 1 51.86 51.59 -27.57
CA MET A 1 50.85 50.78 -28.29
C MET A 1 49.94 50.15 -27.24
N LYS A 2 48.89 50.82 -26.74
CA LYS A 2 47.46 50.76 -27.13
C LYS A 2 46.91 49.36 -27.47
N LYS A 3 45.96 48.90 -26.61
CA LYS A 3 44.71 48.15 -26.90
C LYS A 3 44.91 46.64 -27.21
N ILE A 4 44.11 45.64 -26.76
CA ILE A 4 42.71 45.54 -26.28
C ILE A 4 42.56 44.27 -25.40
N MET A 5 41.64 44.34 -24.42
CA MET A 5 40.92 43.26 -23.74
C MET A 5 40.55 42.04 -24.61
N ASN A 6 40.50 40.85 -23.99
CA ASN A 6 39.23 40.23 -23.60
C ASN A 6 39.48 38.94 -22.82
N ALA A 7 38.96 38.92 -21.59
CA ALA A 7 38.71 37.69 -20.85
C ALA A 7 37.67 36.87 -21.61
N THR A 8 37.93 35.57 -21.75
CA THR A 8 36.89 34.61 -22.13
C THR A 8 37.00 33.41 -21.22
N THR A 9 36.30 33.52 -20.11
CA THR A 9 35.95 32.44 -19.19
C THR A 9 35.28 31.33 -20.00
N THR A 10 35.99 30.24 -20.27
CA THR A 10 35.40 29.02 -20.82
C THR A 10 34.84 28.23 -19.66
N THR A 11 33.63 28.58 -19.24
CA THR A 11 32.85 27.78 -18.30
C THR A 11 32.48 26.49 -19.01
N LEU A 12 33.09 25.38 -18.60
CA LEU A 12 32.70 24.03 -19.01
C LEU A 12 31.27 23.81 -18.50
N ALA A 13 30.29 23.97 -19.40
CA ALA A 13 28.89 23.76 -19.08
C ALA A 13 28.68 22.29 -18.74
N LEU A 14 28.43 22.01 -17.45
CA LEU A 14 27.79 20.78 -17.01
C LEU A 14 26.49 20.60 -17.79
N LEU A 15 26.49 19.64 -18.71
CA LEU A 15 25.29 19.12 -19.33
C LEU A 15 24.48 18.42 -18.22
N VAL A 16 23.66 19.19 -17.52
CA VAL A 16 22.59 18.64 -16.71
C VAL A 16 21.63 18.00 -17.70
N ALA A 17 21.67 16.68 -17.79
CA ALA A 17 20.64 15.88 -18.43
C ALA A 17 19.33 16.16 -17.67
N ALA A 18 18.61 17.17 -18.13
CA ALA A 18 17.20 17.36 -17.84
C ALA A 18 16.47 16.17 -18.47
N THR A 19 16.37 15.07 -17.73
CA THR A 19 15.42 14.01 -18.05
C THR A 19 14.04 14.62 -17.90
N LEU A 20 13.45 14.83 -19.08
CA LEU A 20 12.10 15.28 -19.32
C LEU A 20 11.13 14.69 -18.30
N GLY A 21 10.54 15.57 -17.51
CA GLY A 21 9.41 15.28 -16.66
C GLY A 21 8.29 14.68 -17.50
N GLY A 22 8.05 13.39 -17.33
CA GLY A 22 6.75 12.82 -17.57
C GLY A 22 5.82 13.37 -16.49
N CYS A 23 4.76 14.08 -16.90
CA CYS A 23 3.61 14.37 -16.04
C CYS A 23 2.93 13.05 -15.66
N SER A 24 3.55 12.31 -14.74
CA SER A 24 2.85 11.37 -13.86
C SER A 24 2.12 12.23 -12.84
N SER A 25 0.82 12.05 -12.73
CA SER A 25 -0.06 12.72 -11.77
C SER A 25 0.19 12.22 -10.35
N THR A 26 1.43 12.28 -9.88
CA THR A 26 1.80 12.19 -8.48
C THR A 26 1.58 13.57 -7.86
N PRO A 27 1.01 13.71 -6.65
CA PRO A 27 0.79 15.02 -6.05
C PRO A 27 2.11 15.82 -5.97
N LYS A 28 2.00 17.16 -6.01
CA LYS A 28 3.10 18.15 -5.95
C LYS A 28 4.07 18.01 -4.74
N ASP A 29 3.88 17.02 -3.86
CA ASP A 29 4.62 16.78 -2.62
C ASP A 29 5.59 15.58 -2.69
N ALA A 30 5.98 15.13 -3.89
CA ALA A 30 6.91 14.03 -4.11
C ALA A 30 8.32 14.33 -3.54
N GLY A 31 8.48 14.18 -2.23
CA GLY A 31 9.70 14.50 -1.48
C GLY A 31 9.48 14.85 -0.01
N LYS A 32 8.23 15.06 0.43
CA LYS A 32 7.89 15.30 1.85
C LYS A 32 7.11 14.11 2.44
N PRO A 33 7.24 13.87 3.76
CA PRO A 33 6.34 12.97 4.48
C PRO A 33 4.87 13.35 4.27
N PHE A 34 4.00 12.36 4.29
CA PHE A 34 2.56 12.58 4.09
C PHE A 34 1.92 13.21 5.33
N VAL A 35 1.00 14.14 5.09
CA VAL A 35 0.17 14.73 6.13
C VAL A 35 -1.26 14.28 5.87
N GLN A 36 -1.87 13.66 6.87
CA GLN A 36 -3.25 13.20 6.75
C GLN A 36 -4.23 14.37 6.58
N ASN A 37 -5.23 14.20 5.73
CA ASN A 37 -6.40 15.06 5.68
C ASN A 37 -7.37 14.65 6.81
N PRO A 38 -7.60 15.50 7.84
CA PRO A 38 -8.48 15.16 8.95
C PRO A 38 -9.96 15.11 8.55
N LYS A 39 -10.33 15.59 7.35
CA LYS A 39 -11.70 15.54 6.81
C LYS A 39 -12.03 14.21 6.11
N GLU A 40 -11.08 13.30 6.05
CA GLU A 40 -11.20 12.00 5.39
C GLU A 40 -10.96 10.87 6.37
N SER A 41 -11.54 9.71 6.11
CA SER A 41 -11.25 8.50 6.86
C SER A 41 -9.77 8.13 6.79
N VAL A 42 -9.33 7.30 7.75
CA VAL A 42 -7.97 6.76 7.73
C VAL A 42 -7.74 5.92 6.47
N ALA A 43 -8.76 5.23 5.97
CA ALA A 43 -8.69 4.45 4.74
C ALA A 43 -8.40 5.32 3.49
N LEU A 44 -9.07 6.46 3.35
CA LEU A 44 -8.79 7.42 2.28
C LEU A 44 -7.39 8.00 2.38
N ASN A 45 -6.96 8.31 3.61
CA ASN A 45 -5.60 8.75 3.87
C ASN A 45 -4.56 7.69 3.48
N VAL A 46 -4.81 6.39 3.70
CA VAL A 46 -3.93 5.31 3.22
C VAL A 46 -3.87 5.26 1.68
N ALA A 47 -4.98 5.45 0.98
CA ALA A 47 -4.95 5.53 -0.48
C ALA A 47 -4.20 6.78 -0.98
N ALA A 48 -4.40 7.94 -0.34
CA ALA A 48 -3.65 9.16 -0.64
C ALA A 48 -2.15 9.00 -0.35
N TYR A 49 -1.81 8.32 0.74
CA TYR A 49 -0.44 7.95 1.10
C TYR A 49 0.23 7.09 0.01
N ALA A 50 -0.52 6.15 -0.57
CA ALA A 50 -0.12 5.36 -1.74
C ALA A 50 -0.09 6.14 -3.08
N GLY A 51 -0.51 7.41 -3.10
CA GLY A 51 -0.51 8.25 -4.31
C GLY A 51 -1.85 8.28 -5.06
N TYR A 52 -2.92 7.76 -4.47
CA TYR A 52 -4.25 7.63 -5.06
C TYR A 52 -5.36 8.37 -4.28
N PRO A 53 -5.23 9.68 -4.04
CA PRO A 53 -6.13 10.43 -3.16
C PRO A 53 -7.59 10.48 -3.66
N TYR A 54 -7.83 10.34 -4.96
CA TYR A 54 -9.17 10.53 -5.55
C TYR A 54 -9.89 9.25 -5.91
N ILE A 55 -9.26 8.09 -5.69
CA ILE A 55 -9.89 6.85 -6.12
C ILE A 55 -10.97 6.46 -5.09
N LEU A 56 -10.76 6.70 -3.78
CA LEU A 56 -11.68 6.28 -2.71
C LEU A 56 -12.66 7.42 -2.38
N ARG A 57 -13.87 7.04 -1.95
CA ARG A 57 -14.86 7.96 -1.38
C ARG A 57 -15.30 7.43 -0.02
N ASP A 58 -15.49 8.35 0.91
CA ASP A 58 -16.04 8.04 2.23
C ASP A 58 -17.55 7.86 2.16
N ASN A 59 -18.03 6.93 2.98
CA ASN A 59 -19.44 6.84 3.32
C ASN A 59 -19.74 7.80 4.48
N GLY A 60 -20.99 8.24 4.57
CA GLY A 60 -21.43 9.10 5.69
C GLY A 60 -21.32 8.41 7.04
N TYR A 61 -20.96 9.18 8.07
CA TYR A 61 -21.04 8.74 9.46
C TYR A 61 -22.50 8.73 9.94
N SER A 62 -22.92 7.73 10.72
CA SER A 62 -24.29 7.62 11.24
C SER A 62 -24.31 7.51 12.77
N LYS A 63 -25.40 7.95 13.42
CA LYS A 63 -25.57 7.89 14.88
C LYS A 63 -25.49 6.47 15.46
N GLY A 64 -25.78 5.43 14.67
CA GLY A 64 -25.61 4.03 15.09
C GLY A 64 -24.15 3.64 15.31
N LEU A 65 -23.21 4.31 14.65
CA LEU A 65 -21.76 4.12 14.85
C LEU A 65 -21.27 4.75 16.16
N ASP A 66 -21.90 5.84 16.61
CA ASP A 66 -21.57 6.42 17.92
C ASP A 66 -21.85 5.41 19.02
N THR A 67 -22.98 4.70 18.99
CA THR A 67 -23.30 3.68 19.99
C THR A 67 -22.29 2.53 19.99
N LEU A 68 -21.79 2.12 18.83
CA LEU A 68 -20.76 1.10 18.70
C LEU A 68 -19.41 1.56 19.30
N ALA A 69 -19.03 2.81 19.06
CA ALA A 69 -17.77 3.38 19.56
C ALA A 69 -17.82 3.79 21.06
N THR A 70 -18.99 4.22 21.55
CA THR A 70 -19.17 4.74 22.92
C THR A 70 -19.57 3.68 23.93
N SER A 71 -20.24 2.60 23.52
CA SER A 71 -20.66 1.53 24.43
C SER A 71 -19.48 0.75 25.03
N GLY A 72 -18.25 0.97 24.55
CA GLY A 72 -17.05 0.25 24.98
C GLY A 72 -17.18 -1.26 24.83
N GLY A 73 -18.24 -1.71 24.14
CA GLY A 73 -18.64 -3.10 24.08
C GLY A 73 -17.54 -3.87 23.40
N ASN A 74 -17.11 -4.94 24.06
CA ASN A 74 -16.60 -6.12 23.39
C ASN A 74 -17.71 -6.68 22.47
N ALA A 75 -18.14 -5.92 21.46
CA ALA A 75 -18.62 -6.51 20.23
C ALA A 75 -17.35 -7.12 19.63
N VAL A 76 -16.99 -8.29 20.18
CA VAL A 76 -15.88 -9.07 19.71
C VAL A 76 -16.23 -9.40 18.29
N LEU A 77 -15.73 -8.63 17.33
CA LEU A 77 -15.48 -9.16 16.01
C LEU A 77 -14.35 -10.16 16.22
N LEU A 78 -14.70 -11.33 16.78
CA LEU A 78 -13.79 -12.45 16.89
C LEU A 78 -13.23 -12.60 15.48
N ALA A 79 -11.92 -12.80 15.34
CA ALA A 79 -11.35 -13.18 14.05
C ALA A 79 -12.10 -14.39 13.45
N SER A 80 -12.74 -15.22 14.29
CA SER A 80 -13.69 -16.28 13.94
C SER A 80 -15.02 -15.81 13.33
N ASP A 81 -15.54 -14.64 13.71
CA ASP A 81 -16.77 -14.02 13.18
C ASP A 81 -16.48 -13.13 11.97
N LEU A 82 -15.26 -12.56 11.89
CA LEU A 82 -14.76 -11.94 10.66
C LEU A 82 -14.37 -12.99 9.60
N ALA A 83 -13.78 -14.12 9.99
CA ALA A 83 -13.51 -15.24 9.09
C ALA A 83 -14.76 -16.08 8.78
N GLY A 84 -15.66 -16.24 9.76
CA GLY A 84 -16.94 -16.94 9.64
C GLY A 84 -17.98 -16.16 8.82
N SER A 85 -18.04 -14.83 8.94
CA SER A 85 -18.89 -13.96 8.08
C SER A 85 -18.36 -13.83 6.65
N LEU A 86 -17.13 -14.31 6.39
CA LEU A 86 -16.54 -14.33 5.05
C LEU A 86 -16.59 -15.71 4.38
N GLY A 87 -16.92 -16.75 5.14
CA GLY A 87 -17.12 -18.12 4.64
C GLY A 87 -18.58 -18.60 4.63
N SER A 88 -19.52 -17.90 5.27
CA SER A 88 -20.92 -18.34 5.42
C SER A 88 -21.96 -17.47 4.70
N LEU A 89 -21.59 -16.77 3.63
CA LEU A 89 -22.52 -15.99 2.77
C LEU A 89 -23.45 -16.87 1.90
N GLY A 90 -23.89 -18.00 2.44
CA GLY A 90 -25.00 -18.81 1.97
C GLY A 90 -25.72 -19.41 3.18
N GLY A 91 -26.65 -18.68 3.78
CA GLY A 91 -27.56 -19.22 4.81
C GLY A 91 -27.71 -18.32 6.03
N ALA A 92 -28.96 -17.99 6.35
CA ALA A 92 -29.38 -17.01 7.34
C ALA A 92 -29.06 -17.37 8.80
N SER A 93 -28.54 -16.39 9.56
CA SER A 93 -28.92 -16.16 10.96
C SER A 93 -28.50 -14.75 11.43
N LEU A 94 -29.49 -14.02 11.95
CA LEU A 94 -29.51 -12.69 12.55
C LEU A 94 -28.41 -12.51 13.62
N GLY A 95 -27.81 -11.35 13.90
CA GLY A 95 -28.03 -9.96 13.56
C GLY A 95 -26.98 -9.12 14.31
N LEU A 96 -26.68 -7.91 13.83
CA LEU A 96 -25.66 -6.92 14.28
C LEU A 96 -24.34 -6.83 13.48
N GLY A 97 -24.03 -7.77 12.57
CA GLY A 97 -22.81 -7.71 11.74
C GLY A 97 -22.99 -7.37 10.25
N LEU A 98 -24.22 -7.42 9.71
CA LEU A 98 -24.46 -7.46 8.25
C LEU A 98 -25.10 -6.20 7.63
N GLY A 99 -25.40 -5.18 8.43
CA GLY A 99 -25.95 -3.90 7.91
C GLY A 99 -24.91 -2.81 7.64
N LEU A 100 -23.69 -2.94 8.19
CA LEU A 100 -22.67 -1.90 8.12
C LEU A 100 -21.77 -2.00 6.87
N PHE A 101 -21.56 -3.21 6.35
CA PHE A 101 -20.52 -3.48 5.36
C PHE A 101 -21.05 -3.95 3.99
N THR A 102 -22.34 -4.26 3.86
CA THR A 102 -22.94 -4.84 2.64
C THR A 102 -23.02 -3.85 1.47
N ASN A 103 -23.06 -2.54 1.73
CA ASN A 103 -22.92 -1.51 0.68
C ASN A 103 -21.46 -1.09 0.43
N MET A 104 -20.46 -1.68 1.11
CA MET A 104 -19.06 -1.24 1.02
C MET A 104 -18.23 -1.95 -0.07
N ALA A 105 -18.78 -2.98 -0.70
CA ALA A 105 -18.05 -3.91 -1.58
C ALA A 105 -18.20 -3.64 -3.09
N ALA A 106 -19.17 -2.84 -3.52
CA ALA A 106 -19.37 -2.56 -4.94
C ALA A 106 -18.52 -1.36 -5.37
N GLU A 107 -17.83 -1.51 -6.50
CA GLU A 107 -17.01 -0.51 -7.17
C GLU A 107 -15.64 -0.27 -6.54
N TYR A 108 -14.65 -1.12 -6.87
CA TYR A 108 -13.26 -0.67 -6.81
C TYR A 108 -12.31 -1.41 -7.76
N PRO A 109 -11.48 -0.71 -8.55
CA PRO A 109 -10.50 -1.30 -9.47
C PRO A 109 -9.12 -1.54 -8.83
N LEU A 110 -9.01 -1.72 -7.51
CA LEU A 110 -7.77 -2.11 -6.83
C LEU A 110 -7.88 -3.55 -6.33
N PRO A 111 -7.81 -4.56 -7.21
CA PRO A 111 -7.63 -5.92 -6.75
C PRO A 111 -6.26 -6.02 -6.06
N MET A 112 -6.24 -6.38 -4.77
CA MET A 112 -5.06 -6.84 -4.03
C MET A 112 -3.89 -5.86 -3.91
N SER A 113 -4.09 -4.54 -4.03
CA SER A 113 -2.99 -3.59 -3.82
C SER A 113 -2.57 -3.56 -2.35
N ARG A 114 -1.32 -3.94 -2.08
CA ARG A 114 -0.69 -3.82 -0.76
C ARG A 114 0.07 -2.51 -0.70
N VAL A 115 -0.22 -1.65 0.28
CA VAL A 115 0.52 -0.40 0.54
C VAL A 115 1.49 -0.68 1.67
N MET A 116 2.79 -0.64 1.38
CA MET A 116 3.86 -1.02 2.28
C MET A 116 4.69 0.21 2.67
N THR A 117 5.00 0.30 3.96
CA THR A 117 5.92 1.33 4.49
C THR A 117 7.21 0.65 4.90
N ALA A 118 8.18 0.61 3.99
CA ALA A 118 9.41 -0.14 4.22
C ALA A 118 10.53 0.73 4.78
N LYS A 119 11.22 0.23 5.80
CA LYS A 119 12.37 0.93 6.40
C LYS A 119 13.53 0.95 5.41
N LEU A 120 14.14 2.12 5.26
CA LEU A 120 15.31 2.33 4.41
C LEU A 120 16.59 2.07 5.20
N ASN A 121 17.53 1.35 4.59
CA ASN A 121 18.88 1.26 5.13
C ASN A 121 19.61 2.59 4.93
N PRO A 122 20.68 2.86 5.71
CA PRO A 122 21.52 4.03 5.51
C PRO A 122 22.00 4.16 4.06
N GLY A 123 21.78 5.33 3.45
CA GLY A 123 22.19 5.60 2.07
C GLY A 123 21.23 5.12 0.99
N GLU A 124 20.18 4.38 1.31
CA GLU A 124 19.21 3.95 0.30
C GLU A 124 18.37 5.12 -0.23
N ASP A 125 18.18 5.12 -1.56
CA ASP A 125 17.15 5.89 -2.23
C ASP A 125 15.90 5.02 -2.37
N TYR A 126 14.79 5.50 -1.83
CA TYR A 126 13.50 4.81 -1.89
C TYR A 126 12.98 4.64 -3.32
N ARG A 127 13.44 5.47 -4.27
CA ARG A 127 13.09 5.41 -5.69
C ARG A 127 13.98 4.49 -6.51
N SER A 128 15.01 3.86 -5.94
CA SER A 128 15.91 3.01 -6.73
C SER A 128 15.35 1.59 -6.92
N ALA A 129 15.61 1.02 -8.09
CA ALA A 129 15.26 -0.38 -8.39
C ALA A 129 15.89 -1.37 -7.39
N ALA A 130 17.12 -1.08 -6.94
CA ALA A 130 17.82 -1.92 -5.97
C ALA A 130 17.11 -1.93 -4.61
N THR A 131 16.67 -0.77 -4.12
CA THR A 131 15.88 -0.67 -2.89
C THR A 131 14.55 -1.40 -3.05
N VAL A 132 13.84 -1.20 -4.16
CA VAL A 132 12.56 -1.88 -4.44
C VAL A 132 12.73 -3.40 -4.42
N LEU A 133 13.76 -3.92 -5.10
CA LEU A 133 14.05 -5.34 -5.14
C LEU A 133 14.39 -5.90 -3.75
N ARG A 134 15.21 -5.18 -2.96
CA ARG A 134 15.51 -5.56 -1.58
C ARG A 134 14.25 -5.63 -0.73
N VAL A 135 13.42 -4.59 -0.79
CA VAL A 135 12.17 -4.50 -0.03
C VAL A 135 11.23 -5.65 -0.40
N LEU A 136 11.10 -5.97 -1.69
CA LEU A 136 10.32 -7.12 -2.15
C LEU A 136 10.86 -8.43 -1.57
N LYS A 137 12.18 -8.68 -1.69
CA LYS A 137 12.84 -9.90 -1.17
C LYS A 137 12.77 -10.02 0.35
N ALA A 138 12.78 -8.89 1.06
CA ALA A 138 12.70 -8.87 2.52
C ALA A 138 11.29 -9.28 2.99
N ASN A 139 10.25 -8.77 2.35
CA ASN A 139 8.87 -8.86 2.84
C ASN A 139 8.03 -9.98 2.21
N TYR A 140 8.43 -10.50 1.05
CA TYR A 140 7.62 -11.46 0.29
C TYR A 140 8.36 -12.77 0.05
N GLU A 141 7.57 -13.82 -0.11
CA GLU A 141 8.01 -15.14 -0.54
C GLU A 141 7.08 -15.69 -1.62
N MET A 142 7.56 -16.68 -2.36
CA MET A 142 6.72 -17.40 -3.32
C MET A 142 5.65 -18.18 -2.56
N ARG A 143 4.39 -18.09 -3.00
CA ARG A 143 3.34 -18.93 -2.43
C ARG A 143 3.62 -20.40 -2.76
N LYS A 144 3.04 -21.30 -1.95
CA LYS A 144 3.07 -22.73 -2.24
C LYS A 144 2.34 -23.06 -3.53
N VAL A 145 2.81 -24.11 -4.19
CA VAL A 145 2.13 -24.71 -5.34
C VAL A 145 0.78 -25.26 -4.89
N GLU A 146 -0.26 -24.93 -5.65
CA GLU A 146 -1.57 -25.56 -5.55
C GLU A 146 -1.70 -26.63 -6.63
N GLU A 147 -1.41 -27.88 -6.28
CA GLU A 147 -1.26 -28.98 -7.24
C GLU A 147 -2.49 -29.22 -8.14
N LYS A 148 -3.68 -28.86 -7.67
CA LYS A 148 -4.95 -29.11 -8.36
C LYS A 148 -5.35 -28.00 -9.32
N THR A 149 -4.84 -26.78 -9.15
CA THR A 149 -5.32 -25.56 -9.81
C THR A 149 -4.23 -24.86 -10.61
N ASP A 150 -2.97 -24.97 -10.19
CA ASP A 150 -1.85 -24.34 -10.89
C ASP A 150 -1.50 -25.10 -12.19
N GLY A 151 -1.32 -24.38 -13.29
CA GLY A 151 -0.81 -24.94 -14.54
C GLY A 151 0.70 -25.19 -14.51
N ASP A 152 1.20 -26.06 -15.38
CA ASP A 152 2.59 -26.56 -15.35
C ASP A 152 3.66 -25.47 -15.29
N THR A 153 3.54 -24.40 -16.09
CA THR A 153 4.54 -23.31 -16.04
C THR A 153 4.52 -22.56 -14.71
N LEU A 154 3.35 -22.42 -14.09
CA LEU A 154 3.23 -21.77 -12.79
C LEU A 154 3.83 -22.67 -11.70
N LYS A 155 3.59 -23.99 -11.77
CA LYS A 155 4.22 -24.96 -10.87
C LYS A 155 5.75 -24.93 -10.97
N GLN A 156 6.29 -24.89 -12.19
CA GLN A 156 7.74 -24.76 -12.41
C GLN A 156 8.31 -23.49 -11.77
N PHE A 157 7.61 -22.37 -11.95
CA PHE A 157 8.02 -21.10 -11.37
C PHE A 157 7.98 -21.11 -9.85
N LEU A 158 6.85 -21.49 -9.25
CA LEU A 158 6.69 -21.59 -7.79
C LEU A 158 7.62 -22.65 -7.17
N GLY A 159 7.95 -23.70 -7.93
CA GLY A 159 8.91 -24.73 -7.53
C GLY A 159 10.34 -24.24 -7.33
N LYS A 160 10.71 -23.07 -7.88
CA LYS A 160 11.99 -22.42 -7.55
C LYS A 160 12.09 -22.02 -6.08
N ASN A 161 10.94 -21.72 -5.46
CA ASN A 161 10.80 -21.34 -4.06
C ASN A 161 11.83 -20.28 -3.61
N SER A 162 12.14 -19.32 -4.48
CA SER A 162 13.18 -18.32 -4.24
C SER A 162 12.99 -17.10 -5.12
N LEU A 163 13.25 -15.92 -4.55
CA LEU A 163 13.26 -14.64 -5.26
C LEU A 163 14.66 -14.23 -5.71
N ASN A 164 15.68 -15.09 -5.56
CA ASN A 164 17.07 -14.68 -5.81
C ASN A 164 17.29 -14.16 -7.24
N ASP A 165 16.64 -14.78 -8.23
CA ASP A 165 16.77 -14.43 -9.65
C ASP A 165 15.89 -13.25 -10.06
N TYR A 166 15.07 -12.70 -9.15
CA TYR A 166 14.27 -11.53 -9.46
C TYR A 166 15.16 -10.32 -9.76
N VAL A 167 14.76 -9.58 -10.78
CA VAL A 167 15.24 -8.24 -11.11
C VAL A 167 14.07 -7.26 -11.04
N CYS A 168 14.36 -5.98 -10.81
CA CYS A 168 13.38 -4.90 -10.95
C CYS A 168 13.91 -3.91 -11.98
N GLU A 169 13.10 -3.60 -12.98
CA GLU A 169 13.44 -2.69 -14.07
C GLU A 169 12.39 -1.57 -14.16
N PRO A 170 12.76 -0.35 -14.58
CA PRO A 170 11.79 0.70 -14.83
C PRO A 170 10.73 0.24 -15.82
N THR A 171 9.46 0.57 -15.56
CA THR A 171 8.35 0.17 -16.43
C THR A 171 7.72 1.35 -17.16
N THR A 172 7.10 1.06 -18.31
CA THR A 172 6.30 2.03 -19.06
C THR A 172 4.81 1.95 -18.71
N TYR A 173 4.41 0.98 -17.87
CA TYR A 173 3.03 0.85 -17.41
C TYR A 173 2.63 2.06 -16.58
N LYS A 174 1.64 2.80 -17.10
CA LYS A 174 1.07 3.96 -16.42
C LYS A 174 0.68 3.57 -14.99
N LYS A 175 1.10 4.38 -14.02
CA LYS A 175 0.91 4.25 -12.57
C LYS A 175 1.98 3.44 -11.82
N TYR A 176 2.91 2.75 -12.46
CA TYR A 176 3.96 2.02 -11.77
C TYR A 176 5.33 2.52 -12.18
N ASP A 177 6.30 2.43 -11.27
CA ASP A 177 7.67 2.87 -11.52
C ASP A 177 8.55 1.68 -11.93
N PHE A 178 8.27 0.50 -11.39
CA PHE A 178 9.06 -0.72 -11.65
C PHE A 178 8.20 -1.93 -12.00
N GLU A 179 8.73 -2.77 -12.87
CA GLU A 179 8.31 -4.15 -13.07
C GLU A 179 9.38 -5.07 -12.47
N CYS A 180 8.98 -5.90 -11.50
CA CYS A 180 9.84 -6.87 -10.84
C CYS A 180 9.46 -8.28 -11.24
N PHE A 181 10.41 -9.05 -11.75
CA PHE A 181 10.16 -10.37 -12.31
C PHE A 181 11.40 -11.26 -12.30
N ASP A 182 11.17 -12.55 -12.42
CA ASP A 182 12.19 -13.52 -12.77
C ASP A 182 12.38 -13.52 -14.30
N PRO A 183 13.60 -13.28 -14.83
CA PRO A 183 13.85 -13.24 -16.27
C PRO A 183 13.41 -14.51 -17.02
N ALA A 184 13.44 -15.68 -16.38
CA ALA A 184 12.97 -16.93 -16.98
C ALA A 184 11.44 -17.03 -17.01
N PHE A 185 10.73 -16.23 -16.21
CA PHE A 185 9.28 -16.32 -16.01
C PHE A 185 8.59 -14.94 -16.02
N LYS A 186 8.95 -14.07 -16.97
CA LYS A 186 8.46 -12.67 -17.04
C LYS A 186 6.93 -12.50 -16.97
N LYS A 187 6.15 -13.49 -17.40
CA LYS A 187 4.68 -13.47 -17.34
C LYS A 187 4.07 -13.45 -15.92
N TYR A 188 4.86 -13.70 -14.89
CA TYR A 188 4.45 -13.62 -13.49
C TYR A 188 5.09 -12.40 -12.81
N SER A 189 5.15 -11.28 -13.51
CA SER A 189 5.73 -10.04 -13.01
C SER A 189 4.85 -9.35 -11.98
N HIS A 190 5.48 -8.47 -11.22
CA HIS A 190 4.87 -7.61 -10.23
C HIS A 190 5.15 -6.16 -10.56
N TYR A 191 4.12 -5.33 -10.51
CA TYR A 191 4.29 -3.91 -10.72
C TYR A 191 4.35 -3.20 -9.37
N VAL A 192 5.42 -2.43 -9.17
CA VAL A 192 5.66 -1.65 -7.97
C VAL A 192 5.57 -0.17 -8.33
N GLY A 193 4.74 0.57 -7.61
CA GLY A 193 4.80 2.02 -7.60
C GLY A 193 5.45 2.53 -6.34
N VAL A 194 6.26 3.58 -6.49
CA VAL A 194 6.97 4.28 -5.43
C VAL A 194 6.25 5.60 -5.19
N SER A 195 5.53 5.70 -4.08
CA SER A 195 4.64 6.83 -3.86
C SER A 195 5.37 8.05 -3.32
N ARG A 196 6.12 7.89 -2.22
CA ARG A 196 6.70 9.01 -1.45
C ARG A 196 7.69 8.52 -0.37
N PRO A 197 8.54 9.39 0.21
CA PRO A 197 9.23 9.06 1.44
C PRO A 197 8.28 9.17 2.63
N ALA A 198 8.61 8.50 3.73
CA ALA A 198 7.87 8.55 4.99
C ALA A 198 8.82 8.61 6.20
N ASN A 199 8.30 9.06 7.34
CA ASN A 199 9.05 9.19 8.58
C ASN A 199 8.58 8.26 9.72
N GLY A 200 7.48 7.54 9.52
CA GLY A 200 6.92 6.59 10.48
C GLY A 200 5.92 7.22 11.46
N THR A 201 5.63 8.52 11.35
CA THR A 201 4.65 9.20 12.21
C THR A 201 3.29 9.37 11.54
N GLU A 202 3.17 9.05 10.25
CA GLU A 202 1.99 9.39 9.44
C GLU A 202 0.72 8.69 9.89
N PHE A 203 0.83 7.52 10.54
CA PHE A 203 -0.29 6.68 10.96
C PHE A 203 -0.10 6.14 12.38
N GLY A 204 0.51 6.93 13.28
CA GLY A 204 0.99 6.45 14.59
C GLY A 204 -0.01 5.64 15.43
N GLU A 205 -1.31 5.92 15.34
CA GLU A 205 -2.37 5.21 16.08
C GLU A 205 -2.76 3.85 15.48
N VAL A 206 -2.56 3.64 14.18
CA VAL A 206 -2.98 2.40 13.46
C VAL A 206 -1.80 1.61 12.90
N MET A 207 -0.64 2.26 12.77
CA MET A 207 0.63 1.69 12.32
C MET A 207 1.76 2.35 13.11
N PRO A 208 1.96 1.95 14.38
CA PRO A 208 2.98 2.52 15.24
C PRO A 208 4.36 2.10 14.72
N LEU A 209 5.09 3.05 14.14
CA LEU A 209 6.47 2.85 13.69
C LEU A 209 7.42 3.69 14.52
N THR A 210 8.62 3.17 14.77
CA THR A 210 9.71 3.99 15.30
C THR A 210 10.04 5.08 14.29
N PRO A 211 10.14 6.36 14.68
CA PRO A 211 10.55 7.43 13.77
C PRO A 211 11.85 7.10 13.03
N GLY A 212 11.90 7.36 11.72
CA GLY A 212 13.02 6.94 10.88
C GLY A 212 12.87 7.38 9.43
N ARG A 213 13.57 6.68 8.53
CA ARG A 213 13.47 6.90 7.08
C ARG A 213 12.80 5.70 6.44
N TYR A 214 11.71 5.95 5.73
CA TYR A 214 10.89 4.93 5.10
C TYR A 214 10.59 5.30 3.64
N GLY A 215 10.37 4.28 2.82
CA GLY A 215 9.77 4.40 1.50
C GLY A 215 8.35 3.85 1.50
N VAL A 216 7.46 4.51 0.77
CA VAL A 216 6.08 4.04 0.57
C VAL A 216 5.97 3.40 -0.80
N TYR A 217 5.54 2.14 -0.81
CA TYR A 217 5.43 1.32 -2.00
C TYR A 217 4.02 0.78 -2.11
N PHE A 218 3.52 0.63 -3.33
CA PHE A 218 2.37 -0.23 -3.56
C PHE A 218 2.70 -1.28 -4.60
N LEU A 219 2.26 -2.50 -4.33
CA LEU A 219 2.51 -3.67 -5.14
C LEU A 219 1.21 -4.21 -5.70
N THR A 220 1.22 -4.54 -6.98
CA THR A 220 0.25 -5.46 -7.58
C THR A 220 0.97 -6.63 -8.25
N SER A 221 0.26 -7.74 -8.42
CA SER A 221 0.73 -8.88 -9.19
C SER A 221 -0.06 -8.98 -10.48
N ASP A 222 0.60 -9.16 -11.62
CA ASP A 222 -0.09 -9.25 -12.91
C ASP A 222 -0.92 -10.54 -13.01
N ARG A 223 -0.32 -11.69 -12.64
CA ARG A 223 -0.96 -13.00 -12.76
C ARG A 223 -0.61 -13.94 -11.61
N GLY A 224 -1.58 -14.74 -11.20
CA GLY A 224 -1.39 -15.91 -10.33
C GLY A 224 -1.11 -15.62 -8.85
N ALA A 225 -1.11 -14.34 -8.43
CA ALA A 225 -0.84 -13.91 -7.05
C ALA A 225 0.35 -14.65 -6.44
N VAL A 226 1.46 -14.72 -7.18
CA VAL A 226 2.58 -15.63 -6.92
C VAL A 226 3.40 -15.28 -5.67
N LEU A 227 3.25 -14.06 -5.15
CA LEU A 227 3.91 -13.60 -3.93
C LEU A 227 2.93 -13.38 -2.79
N ILE A 228 3.26 -13.97 -1.64
CA ILE A 228 2.58 -13.73 -0.37
C ILE A 228 3.55 -13.02 0.60
N PRO A 229 3.04 -12.22 1.55
CA PRO A 229 3.88 -11.64 2.59
C PRO A 229 4.43 -12.77 3.46
N LYS A 230 5.68 -12.67 3.87
CA LYS A 230 6.26 -13.61 4.84
C LYS A 230 5.55 -13.46 6.18
N ALA A 231 5.50 -14.55 6.94
CA ALA A 231 4.99 -14.53 8.31
C ALA A 231 5.83 -13.61 9.22
N ASP A 232 7.12 -13.48 8.94
CA ASP A 232 8.10 -12.66 9.67
C ASP A 232 8.52 -11.40 8.88
N ALA A 233 7.67 -10.93 7.95
CA ALA A 233 7.95 -9.74 7.16
C ALA A 233 8.30 -8.54 8.09
N PRO A 234 9.44 -7.86 7.88
CA PRO A 234 9.90 -6.81 8.79
C PRO A 234 9.12 -5.50 8.67
N ASP A 235 8.46 -5.27 7.53
CA ASP A 235 7.78 -4.01 7.24
C ASP A 235 6.25 -4.19 7.23
N PRO A 236 5.49 -3.21 7.79
CA PRO A 236 4.03 -3.27 7.77
C PRO A 236 3.44 -3.02 6.39
N TYR A 237 2.26 -3.61 6.17
CA TYR A 237 1.48 -3.42 4.96
C TYR A 237 0.00 -3.22 5.28
N PHE A 238 -0.61 -2.22 4.63
CA PHE A 238 -2.06 -2.14 4.50
C PHE A 238 -2.49 -2.99 3.32
N THR A 239 -3.40 -3.93 3.57
CA THR A 239 -4.03 -4.74 2.53
C THR A 239 -5.43 -4.23 2.28
N TYR A 240 -5.74 -3.87 1.03
CA TYR A 240 -7.12 -3.59 0.65
C TYR A 240 -7.87 -4.90 0.37
N THR A 241 -8.87 -5.20 1.20
CA THR A 241 -9.69 -6.40 1.08
C THR A 241 -11.13 -6.07 1.43
N LYS A 242 -12.09 -6.58 0.64
CA LYS A 242 -13.53 -6.47 0.93
C LYS A 242 -14.00 -5.03 1.23
N GLY A 243 -13.44 -4.05 0.52
CA GLY A 243 -13.83 -2.66 0.63
C GLY A 243 -13.19 -1.88 1.78
N VAL A 244 -12.26 -2.48 2.54
CA VAL A 244 -11.56 -1.85 3.68
C VAL A 244 -10.05 -2.05 3.59
N TYR A 245 -9.29 -1.17 4.25
CA TYR A 245 -7.87 -1.44 4.50
C TYR A 245 -7.70 -2.19 5.82
N VAL A 246 -6.79 -3.15 5.84
CA VAL A 246 -6.44 -3.95 7.02
C VAL A 246 -4.94 -3.93 7.23
N ILE A 247 -4.51 -3.78 8.47
CA ILE A 247 -3.12 -3.95 8.92
C ILE A 247 -3.10 -4.76 10.22
N GLY A 248 -2.47 -5.93 10.21
CA GLY A 248 -2.59 -6.88 11.32
C GLY A 248 -4.06 -7.21 11.61
N ASP A 249 -4.51 -6.93 12.83
CA ASP A 249 -5.91 -7.06 13.28
C ASP A 249 -6.68 -5.73 13.30
N THR A 250 -6.07 -4.66 12.80
CA THR A 250 -6.68 -3.34 12.68
C THR A 250 -7.43 -3.20 11.35
N VAL A 251 -8.69 -2.78 11.42
CA VAL A 251 -9.53 -2.53 10.23
C VAL A 251 -9.82 -1.04 10.10
N LEU A 252 -9.59 -0.51 8.90
CA LEU A 252 -9.77 0.88 8.54
C LEU A 252 -10.96 1.00 7.57
N PRO A 253 -12.14 1.38 8.05
CA PRO A 253 -13.32 1.54 7.21
C PRO A 253 -13.29 2.85 6.42
N LYS A 254 -13.99 2.87 5.28
CA LYS A 254 -14.24 4.08 4.47
C LYS A 254 -15.42 4.88 5.02
N ILE A 255 -15.29 5.37 6.25
CA ILE A 255 -16.34 6.11 6.95
C ILE A 255 -15.79 7.50 7.27
N ALA A 256 -16.49 8.52 6.79
CA ALA A 256 -16.14 9.91 7.01
C ALA A 256 -15.94 10.20 8.52
N PRO A 257 -15.06 11.14 8.89
CA PRO A 257 -14.95 11.59 10.26
C PRO A 257 -16.30 12.07 10.81
N ARG A 258 -16.47 11.94 12.12
CA ARG A 258 -17.58 12.54 12.86
C ARG A 258 -17.48 14.07 12.82
N GLU A 259 -18.56 14.76 13.18
CA GLU A 259 -18.63 16.23 13.23
C GLU A 259 -17.50 16.87 14.06
N ASP A 260 -16.99 16.18 15.09
CA ASP A 260 -15.85 16.64 15.92
C ASP A 260 -14.47 16.30 15.34
N GLY A 261 -14.42 15.74 14.13
CA GLY A 261 -13.19 15.39 13.41
C GLY A 261 -12.62 14.01 13.76
N LYS A 262 -13.22 13.26 14.69
CA LYS A 262 -12.74 11.92 15.06
C LYS A 262 -13.11 10.88 14.01
N ARG A 263 -12.22 9.92 13.77
CA ARG A 263 -12.34 8.91 12.73
C ARG A 263 -12.55 7.54 13.35
N LEU A 264 -13.49 6.79 12.78
CA LEU A 264 -13.76 5.43 13.21
C LEU A 264 -12.69 4.48 12.65
N VAL A 265 -12.07 3.72 13.53
CA VAL A 265 -11.20 2.59 13.23
C VAL A 265 -11.58 1.40 14.12
N PHE A 266 -11.21 0.19 13.74
CA PHE A 266 -11.32 -0.98 14.60
C PHE A 266 -9.92 -1.42 14.98
N LEU A 267 -9.48 -1.08 16.20
CA LEU A 267 -8.19 -1.49 16.74
C LEU A 267 -8.40 -2.79 17.52
N HIS A 268 -7.70 -3.86 17.15
CA HIS A 268 -7.82 -5.16 17.83
C HIS A 268 -9.28 -5.65 17.95
N GLY A 269 -10.07 -5.46 16.90
CA GLY A 269 -11.49 -5.80 16.87
C GLY A 269 -12.43 -4.85 17.62
N LYS A 270 -11.90 -3.80 18.27
CA LYS A 270 -12.69 -2.82 19.03
C LYS A 270 -12.89 -1.53 18.23
N ALA A 271 -14.15 -1.13 18.06
CA ALA A 271 -14.49 0.17 17.50
C ALA A 271 -13.92 1.31 18.36
N THR A 272 -13.11 2.17 17.72
CA THR A 272 -12.35 3.25 18.37
C THR A 272 -12.46 4.52 17.53
N LEU A 273 -12.56 5.66 18.20
CA LEU A 273 -12.54 6.98 17.58
C LEU A 273 -11.19 7.64 17.81
N ILE A 274 -10.47 7.93 16.72
CA ILE A 274 -9.14 8.57 16.72
C ILE A 274 -9.13 9.94 16.03
#